data_AF-A0A6J6CLB6-F1
#
_entry.id   AF-A0A6J6CLB6-F1
#
_cell.length_a   1.000
_cell.length_b   1.000
_cell.length_c   1.000
_cell.angle_alpha   90.00
_cell.angle_beta   90.00
_cell.angle_gamma   90.00
#
_symmetry.space_group_name_H-M   'P 1'
#
loop_
_entity.id
_entity.type
_entity.pdbx_description
1 polymer ?
#
loop_
_entity_poly.entity_id
_entity_poly.type
_entity_poly.pdbx_seq_one_letter_code
_entity_poly.pdbx_strand_id
1 'polypeptide(L)'
;MTLISLTFPFIENLYLLGFVLFLQGTCIAPLLPNGLPIVTHSVTPSQMTQAITLATAGIPLTGAISSFFAGQIIDSYGASTGFWLPFLFLFIGVLSTIPYRKLYREV
;
A
#
# COMPACT_ATOMS: atom_id res chain seq x y z
N MET A 1 -9.55 2.10 0.51
CA MET A 1 -8.32 2.21 1.35
C MET A 1 -7.87 3.64 1.58
N THR A 2 -7.55 4.45 0.56
CA THR A 2 -6.99 5.81 0.77
C THR A 2 -7.90 6.72 1.61
N LEU A 3 -9.21 6.71 1.35
CA LEU A 3 -10.20 7.45 2.14
C LEU A 3 -10.30 6.97 3.59
N ILE A 4 -10.13 5.67 3.83
CA ILE A 4 -10.19 5.08 5.17
C ILE A 4 -8.96 5.50 5.98
N SER A 5 -7.79 5.45 5.35
CA SER A 5 -6.54 5.86 5.98
C SER A 5 -6.47 7.36 6.29
N LEU A 6 -7.21 8.20 5.57
CA LEU A 6 -7.31 9.63 5.88
C LEU A 6 -7.95 9.87 7.25
N THR A 7 -8.80 8.96 7.72
CA THR A 7 -9.50 9.10 8.99
C THR A 7 -8.58 8.84 10.20
N PHE A 8 -7.48 8.10 10.04
CA PHE A 8 -6.62 7.67 11.16
C PHE A 8 -6.14 8.80 12.09
N PRO A 9 -5.67 9.95 11.61
CA PRO A 9 -5.16 11.02 12.47
C PRO A 9 -6.24 11.70 13.32
N PHE A 10 -7.52 11.55 12.94
CA PHE A 10 -8.65 12.19 13.61
C PHE A 10 -9.30 11.29 14.66
N ILE A 11 -8.83 10.05 14.83
CA ILE A 11 -9.41 9.09 15.76
C ILE A 11 -8.63 9.12 17.07
N GLU A 12 -9.32 9.53 18.14
CA GLU A 12 -8.76 9.54 19.51
C GLU A 12 -9.16 8.29 20.32
N ASN A 13 -10.12 7.49 19.80
CA ASN A 13 -10.66 6.31 20.49
C ASN A 13 -10.08 5.01 19.92
N LEU A 14 -9.46 4.20 20.79
CA LEU A 14 -8.83 2.93 20.42
C LEU A 14 -9.79 1.93 19.75
N TYR A 15 -11.03 1.83 20.23
CA TYR A 15 -12.03 0.91 19.66
C TYR A 15 -12.43 1.34 18.24
N LEU A 16 -12.61 2.65 18.04
CA LEU A 16 -12.90 3.19 16.72
C LEU A 16 -11.71 2.99 15.78
N LEU A 17 -10.48 3.19 16.26
CA LEU A 17 -9.27 2.96 15.48
C LEU A 17 -9.17 1.48 15.06
N GLY A 18 -9.46 0.55 15.97
CA GLY A 18 -9.51 -0.88 15.68
C GLY A 18 -10.53 -1.23 14.58
N PHE A 19 -11.73 -0.64 14.64
CA PHE A 19 -12.75 -0.84 13.60
C PHE A 19 -12.32 -0.30 12.23
N VAL A 20 -11.72 0.90 12.18
CA VAL A 20 -11.24 1.49 10.91
C VAL A 20 -10.05 0.69 10.37
N LEU A 21 -9.15 0.19 11.23
CA LEU A 21 -8.07 -0.72 10.84
C LEU A 21 -8.60 -2.05 10.29
N PHE A 22 -9.70 -2.58 10.85
CA PHE A 22 -10.35 -3.77 10.33
C PHE A 22 -10.87 -3.54 8.90
N LEU A 23 -11.60 -2.45 8.66
CA LEU A 23 -12.07 -2.08 7.32
C LEU A 23 -10.92 -1.84 6.33
N GLN A 24 -9.82 -1.27 6.83
CA GLN A 24 -8.60 -1.11 6.05
C GLN A 24 -8.03 -2.47 5.64
N GLY A 25 -8.03 -3.46 6.53
CA GLY A 25 -7.65 -4.84 6.23
C GLY A 25 -8.52 -5.47 5.14
N THR A 26 -9.84 -5.28 5.21
CA THR A 26 -10.77 -5.76 4.15
C THR A 26 -10.45 -5.15 2.79
N CYS A 27 -10.01 -3.88 2.75
CA CYS A 27 -9.59 -3.24 1.51
C CYS A 27 -8.26 -3.76 0.95
N ILE A 28 -7.36 -4.25 1.82
CA ILE A 28 -6.03 -4.77 1.44
C ILE A 28 -6.12 -6.23 0.97
N ALA A 29 -7.03 -7.02 1.57
CA ALA A 29 -7.20 -8.44 1.28
C ALA A 29 -7.27 -8.80 -0.22
N PRO A 30 -8.02 -8.10 -1.09
CA PRO A 30 -8.09 -8.44 -2.51
C PRO A 30 -6.86 -8.02 -3.33
N LEU A 31 -5.87 -7.32 -2.76
CA LEU A 31 -4.78 -6.75 -3.55
C LEU A 31 -3.83 -7.81 -4.13
N LEU A 32 -3.30 -8.69 -3.28
CA LEU A 32 -2.32 -9.71 -3.72
C LEU A 32 -2.93 -10.73 -4.68
N PRO A 33 -4.13 -11.33 -4.40
CA PRO A 33 -4.74 -12.30 -5.30
C PRO A 33 -5.09 -11.73 -6.68
N ASN A 34 -5.45 -10.44 -6.76
CA ASN A 34 -5.75 -9.79 -8.04
C ASN A 34 -4.51 -9.23 -8.73
N GLY A 35 -3.48 -8.81 -7.97
CA GLY A 35 -2.28 -8.17 -8.53
C GLY A 35 -1.28 -9.17 -9.13
N LEU A 36 -1.02 -10.28 -8.46
CA LEU A 36 0.01 -11.23 -8.90
C LEU A 36 -0.31 -11.85 -10.28
N PRO A 37 -1.55 -12.24 -10.61
CA PRO A 37 -1.89 -12.71 -11.95
C PRO A 37 -1.65 -11.68 -13.06
N ILE A 38 -1.86 -10.39 -12.80
CA ILE A 38 -1.60 -9.32 -13.78
C ILE A 38 -0.12 -9.30 -14.15
N VAL A 39 0.76 -9.45 -13.16
CA VAL A 39 2.21 -9.50 -13.37
C VAL A 39 2.60 -10.75 -14.15
N THR A 40 2.09 -11.93 -13.78
CA THR A 40 2.47 -13.19 -14.45
C THR A 40 1.91 -13.31 -15.85
N HIS A 41 0.77 -12.69 -16.16
CA HIS A 41 0.20 -12.64 -17.52
C HIS A 41 0.94 -11.67 -18.45
N SER A 42 1.71 -10.74 -17.90
CA SER A 42 2.43 -9.72 -18.67
C SER A 42 3.85 -10.14 -19.09
N VAL A 43 4.30 -11.33 -18.68
CA VAL A 43 5.67 -11.83 -18.92
C VAL A 43 5.67 -13.12 -19.72
N THR A 44 6.77 -13.42 -20.42
CA THR A 44 6.91 -14.70 -21.12
C THR A 44 7.04 -15.88 -20.14
N PRO A 45 6.64 -17.10 -20.53
CA PRO A 45 6.73 -18.28 -19.65
C PRO A 45 8.13 -18.53 -19.09
N SER A 46 9.18 -18.19 -19.85
CA SER A 46 10.58 -18.31 -19.45
C SER A 46 11.00 -17.42 -18.26
N GLN A 47 10.24 -16.37 -17.96
CA GLN A 47 10.56 -15.38 -16.92
C GLN A 47 9.60 -15.38 -15.73
N MET A 48 8.65 -16.33 -15.69
CA MET A 48 7.61 -16.38 -14.66
C MET A 48 8.18 -16.46 -13.23
N THR A 49 9.20 -17.31 -13.01
CA THR A 49 9.86 -17.43 -11.71
C THR A 49 10.46 -16.09 -11.28
N GLN A 50 11.21 -15.42 -12.16
CA GLN A 50 11.84 -14.14 -11.86
C GLN A 50 10.78 -13.06 -11.56
N ALA A 51 9.69 -13.03 -12.31
CA ALA A 51 8.60 -12.09 -12.09
C ALA A 51 7.95 -12.28 -10.70
N ILE A 52 7.65 -13.52 -10.31
CA ILE A 52 7.08 -13.84 -8.99
C ILE A 52 8.08 -13.53 -7.87
N THR A 53 9.35 -13.88 -8.06
CA THR A 53 10.41 -13.59 -7.08
C THR A 53 10.56 -12.08 -6.86
N LEU A 54 10.65 -11.29 -7.92
CA LEU A 54 10.77 -9.83 -7.82
C LEU A 54 9.52 -9.19 -7.20
N ALA A 55 8.32 -9.62 -7.62
CA ALA A 55 7.07 -9.14 -7.05
C ALA A 55 6.95 -9.43 -5.54
N THR A 56 7.35 -10.63 -5.12
CA THR A 56 7.28 -11.04 -3.71
C THR A 56 8.38 -10.40 -2.87
N ALA A 57 9.59 -10.22 -3.43
CA ALA A 57 10.69 -9.51 -2.77
C ALA A 57 10.37 -8.05 -2.46
N GLY A 58 9.47 -7.42 -3.23
CA GLY A 58 8.98 -6.07 -2.96
C GLY A 58 8.21 -5.92 -1.64
N ILE A 59 7.60 -7.00 -1.13
CA ILE A 59 6.78 -6.96 0.11
C ILE A 59 7.65 -6.63 1.34
N PRO A 60 8.70 -7.40 1.69
CA PRO A 60 9.55 -7.07 2.83
C PRO A 60 10.34 -5.77 2.60
N LEU A 61 10.74 -5.47 1.36
CA LEU A 61 11.42 -4.22 1.02
C LEU A 61 10.56 -3.00 1.38
N THR A 62 9.28 -3.02 0.99
CA THR A 62 8.33 -1.95 1.31
C THR A 62 8.12 -1.85 2.82
N GLY A 63 8.03 -2.97 3.52
CA GLY A 63 7.92 -2.99 4.99
C GLY A 63 9.11 -2.35 5.70
N ALA A 64 10.33 -2.61 5.21
CA ALA A 64 11.54 -1.99 5.77
C ALA A 64 11.56 -0.47 5.54
N ILE A 65 11.22 -0.03 4.33
CA ILE A 65 11.17 1.39 3.97
C ILE A 65 10.12 2.12 4.83
N SER A 66 8.90 1.58 4.94
CA SER A 66 7.84 2.22 5.70
C SER A 66 8.15 2.25 7.20
N SER A 67 8.76 1.20 7.75
CA SER A 67 9.16 1.14 9.16
C SER A 67 10.22 2.19 9.49
N PHE A 68 11.21 2.39 8.60
CA PHE A 68 12.22 3.43 8.77
C PHE A 68 11.59 4.83 8.85
N PHE A 69 10.72 5.18 7.90
CA PHE A 69 10.03 6.47 7.90
C PHE A 69 9.08 6.64 9.09
N ALA A 70 8.34 5.58 9.45
CA ALA A 70 7.45 5.59 10.60
C ALA A 70 8.21 5.87 11.89
N GLY A 71 9.32 5.16 12.13
CA GLY A 71 10.17 5.38 13.30
C GLY A 71 10.67 6.83 13.36
N GLN A 72 11.28 7.32 12.28
CA GLN A 72 11.80 8.69 12.22
C GLN A 72 10.73 9.75 12.51
N ILE A 73 9.53 9.61 11.94
CA ILE A 73 8.43 10.56 12.12
C ILE A 73 7.88 10.50 13.55
N ILE A 74 7.67 9.29 14.08
CA ILE A 74 7.13 9.11 15.43
C ILE A 74 8.12 9.63 16.48
N ASP A 75 9.42 9.38 16.29
CA ASP A 75 10.45 9.83 17.22
C ASP A 75 10.59 11.37 17.23
N SER A 76 10.40 12.03 16.08
CA SER A 76 10.58 13.48 15.96
C SER A 76 9.32 14.30 16.25
N TYR A 77 8.14 13.80 15.89
CA TYR A 77 6.87 14.54 15.91
C TYR A 77 5.77 13.87 16.73
N GLY A 78 6.03 12.68 17.27
CA GLY A 78 5.07 11.91 18.07
C GLY A 78 4.15 11.02 17.25
N ALA A 79 3.40 10.17 17.95
CA ALA A 79 2.57 9.13 17.35
C ALA A 79 1.41 9.68 16.48
N SER A 80 0.83 10.83 16.85
CA SER A 80 -0.30 11.43 16.13
C SER A 80 0.06 11.77 14.67
N THR A 81 1.25 12.33 14.45
CA THR A 81 1.75 12.63 13.10
C THR A 81 2.06 11.36 12.30
N GLY A 82 2.45 10.27 12.99
CA GLY A 82 2.67 8.96 12.37
C GLY A 82 1.44 8.40 11.67
N PHE A 83 0.22 8.72 12.12
CA PHE A 83 -1.02 8.25 11.49
C PHE A 83 -1.30 8.87 10.11
N TRP A 84 -0.63 9.96 9.74
CA TRP A 84 -0.71 10.53 8.39
C TRP A 84 0.12 9.76 7.36
N LEU A 85 1.12 9.01 7.82
CA LEU A 85 2.08 8.34 6.95
C LEU A 85 1.44 7.30 6.00
N PRO A 86 0.53 6.41 6.45
CA PRO A 86 -0.14 5.47 5.55
C PRO A 86 -0.96 6.18 4.46
N PHE A 87 -1.58 7.31 4.77
CA PHE A 87 -2.33 8.10 3.80
C PHE A 87 -1.42 8.64 2.70
N LEU A 88 -0.23 9.16 3.06
CA LEU A 88 0.75 9.66 2.10
C LEU A 88 1.23 8.56 1.13
N PHE A 89 1.57 7.38 1.65
CA PHE A 89 1.99 6.25 0.81
C PHE A 89 0.86 5.78 -0.12
N LEU A 90 -0.38 5.70 0.37
CA LEU A 90 -1.54 5.35 -0.46
C LEU A 90 -1.81 6.40 -1.53
N PHE A 91 -1.62 7.68 -1.23
CA PHE A 91 -1.76 8.76 -2.19
C PHE A 91 -0.71 8.65 -3.30
N ILE A 92 0.56 8.41 -2.95
CA ILE A 92 1.63 8.16 -3.93
C ILE A 92 1.30 6.91 -4.78
N GLY A 93 0.77 5.85 -4.17
CA GLY A 93 0.32 4.66 -4.89
C GLY A 93 -0.73 4.96 -5.96
N VAL A 94 -1.72 5.81 -5.65
CA VAL A 94 -2.71 6.27 -6.63
C VAL A 94 -2.07 7.11 -7.74
N LEU A 95 -1.11 7.98 -7.39
CA LEU A 95 -0.37 8.79 -8.37
C LEU A 95 0.47 7.91 -9.32
N SER A 96 1.01 6.79 -8.84
CA SER A 96 1.77 5.83 -9.67
C SER A 96 0.94 5.24 -10.81
N THR A 97 -0.39 5.20 -10.68
CA THR A 97 -1.29 4.73 -11.74
C THR A 97 -1.45 5.76 -12.87
N ILE A 98 -1.08 7.03 -12.67
CA ILE A 98 -1.20 8.10 -13.68
C ILE A 98 -0.49 7.79 -15.01
N PRO A 99 0.79 7.38 -15.04
CA PRO A 99 1.48 7.03 -16.30
C PRO A 99 0.77 5.91 -17.07
N TYR A 100 0.10 4.99 -16.38
CA TYR A 100 -0.63 3.88 -16.99
C TYR A 100 -2.01 4.27 -17.53
N ARG A 101 -2.51 5.48 -17.27
CA ARG A 101 -3.83 5.93 -17.76
C ARG A 101 -3.95 5.93 -19.28
N LYS A 102 -2.84 6.05 -20.02
CA LYS A 102 -2.84 5.93 -21.49
C LYS A 102 -3.05 4.49 -21.94
N LEU A 103 -2.47 3.52 -21.24
CA LEU A 103 -2.59 2.09 -21.54
C LEU A 103 -4.03 1.60 -21.31
N TYR A 104 -4.71 2.10 -20.28
CA TYR A 104 -6.12 1.77 -20.00
C TYR A 104 -7.13 2.44 -20.93
N ARG A 105 -6.71 3.37 -21.80
CA ARG A 105 -7.60 4.06 -22.75
C ARG A 105 -7.67 3.35 -24.11
N GLU A 106 -6.74 2.46 -24.41
CA GLU A 106 -6.67 1.70 -25.67
C GLU A 106 -7.29 0.29 -25.57
N VAL A 107 -7.79 -0.09 -24.39
CA VAL A 107 -8.58 -1.30 -24.13
C VAL A 107 -10.03 -0.91 -23.91
#